data_AF-A0A915NKE8-F1
#
_entry.id   AF-A0A915NKE8-F1
#
_cell.length_a   1.000
_cell.length_b   1.000
_cell.length_c   1.000
_cell.angle_alpha   90.00
_cell.angle_beta   90.00
_cell.angle_gamma   90.00
#
_symmetry.space_group_name_H-M   'P 1'
#
loop_
_entity.id
_entity.type
_entity.pdbx_description
1 polymer ?
#
loop_
_entity_poly.entity_id
_entity_poly.type
_entity_poly.pdbx_seq_one_letter_code
_entity_poly.pdbx_strand_id
1 'polypeptide(L)'
;MEGKTLFLNIFLFFTFILLIKAQNNLVVSPKYTTKYTCLNPSKASGPITSNLNKPINGGIFTLYGIGGRGACGLDIDAPKMSAAVSGSLFNNAAQWVPSCLPDKRYLLNDPICMSKCVKITYKCVGCSAAKTLTVPINNKCPECATNHVDLSIDAFKWLEPQGGTVGIAKDYPKDCPELPKEPKKPKNPKLPSNPKKPNPPINNRNNKVVKAKYTEKDTCLSESKASGPIKSNLNKPINGKFTFYGTGGRGACGYDMDEPKFSSFMYLIKDKRYVLNDPICMSKCVKITYKCVGCSTAKTLTVPINNKCPECATNHVDLSIDAFNYFEPKGGIVGVAKDATITYIKC
;
A
#
# COMPACT_ATOMS: atom_id res chain seq x y z
N MET A 1 -1.01 61.59 12.86
CA MET A 1 -2.11 60.61 12.74
C MET A 1 -1.63 59.51 11.78
N GLU A 2 -0.85 58.54 12.25
CA GLU A 2 -0.20 57.57 11.32
C GLU A 2 -0.03 56.16 11.93
N GLY A 3 -0.73 55.87 13.04
CA GLY A 3 -0.58 54.60 13.76
C GLY A 3 -1.76 53.62 13.66
N LYS A 4 -2.85 53.97 12.96
CA LYS A 4 -4.09 53.17 12.97
C LYS A 4 -4.24 52.19 11.81
N THR A 5 -3.45 52.30 10.74
CA THR A 5 -3.63 51.50 9.53
C THR A 5 -2.86 50.17 9.54
N LEU A 6 -1.86 50.03 10.42
CA LEU A 6 -1.02 48.83 10.50
C LEU A 6 -1.67 47.70 11.33
N PHE A 7 -2.48 48.04 12.35
CA PHE A 7 -3.14 47.05 13.20
C PHE A 7 -4.32 46.32 12.53
N LEU A 8 -4.95 46.93 11.51
CA LEU A 8 -6.11 46.32 10.83
C LEU A 8 -5.70 45.21 9.85
N ASN A 9 -4.52 45.32 9.21
CA ASN A 9 -4.03 44.32 8.26
C ASN A 9 -3.47 43.05 8.95
N ILE A 10 -2.92 43.17 10.16
CA ILE A 10 -2.42 42.01 10.92
C ILE A 10 -3.58 41.15 11.47
N PHE A 11 -4.71 41.78 11.83
CA PHE A 11 -5.89 41.05 12.31
C PHE A 11 -6.63 40.27 11.20
N LEU A 12 -6.59 40.79 9.97
CA LEU A 12 -7.15 40.12 8.77
C LEU A 12 -6.30 38.93 8.31
N PHE A 13 -4.97 38.97 8.50
CA PHE A 13 -4.11 37.82 8.18
C PHE A 13 -4.24 36.68 9.21
N PHE A 14 -4.44 36.99 10.50
CA PHE A 14 -4.65 35.97 11.53
C PHE A 14 -6.03 35.27 11.46
N THR A 15 -7.05 35.92 10.89
CA THR A 15 -8.36 35.29 10.66
C THR A 15 -8.39 34.41 9.40
N PHE A 16 -7.51 34.67 8.41
CA PHE A 16 -7.42 33.81 7.21
C PHE A 16 -6.68 32.49 7.48
N ILE A 17 -5.77 32.46 8.47
CA ILE A 17 -5.04 31.24 8.86
C ILE A 17 -5.93 30.27 9.69
N LEU A 18 -7.05 30.75 10.27
CA LEU A 18 -7.88 29.96 11.19
C LEU A 18 -9.14 29.33 10.58
N LEU A 19 -9.28 29.26 9.26
CA LEU A 19 -10.48 28.73 8.60
C LEU A 19 -10.21 27.77 7.43
N ILE A 20 -9.11 27.01 7.47
CA ILE A 20 -9.12 25.71 6.79
C ILE A 20 -10.02 24.78 7.60
N LYS A 21 -11.35 24.93 7.45
CA LYS A 21 -12.30 23.92 7.93
C LYS A 21 -11.89 22.61 7.28
N ALA A 22 -11.36 21.70 8.08
CA ALA A 22 -11.08 20.35 7.62
C ALA A 22 -12.35 19.79 6.96
N GLN A 23 -12.27 19.46 5.67
CA GLN A 23 -13.38 18.85 4.97
C GLN A 23 -13.65 17.47 5.59
N ASN A 24 -14.79 17.34 6.25
CA ASN A 24 -15.21 16.07 6.84
C ASN A 24 -15.89 15.14 5.82
N ASN A 25 -16.10 15.60 4.59
CA ASN A 25 -16.68 14.81 3.51
C ASN A 25 -15.92 15.05 2.21
N LEU A 26 -15.47 13.97 1.57
CA LEU A 26 -14.83 13.99 0.27
C LEU A 26 -15.45 12.93 -0.64
N VAL A 27 -15.83 13.35 -1.85
CA VAL A 27 -16.35 12.49 -2.89
C VAL A 27 -15.40 12.56 -4.09
N VAL A 28 -14.82 11.43 -4.44
CA VAL A 28 -13.94 11.27 -5.60
C VAL A 28 -14.73 10.59 -6.70
N SER A 29 -14.85 11.26 -7.85
CA SER A 29 -15.56 10.71 -8.99
C SER A 29 -14.68 9.70 -9.75
N PRO A 30 -15.27 8.62 -10.30
CA PRO A 30 -14.55 7.74 -11.22
C PRO A 30 -13.96 8.54 -12.40
N LYS A 31 -12.72 8.24 -12.78
CA LYS A 31 -12.10 8.83 -13.99
C LYS A 31 -12.83 8.41 -15.26
N TYR A 32 -13.33 7.18 -15.28
CA TYR A 32 -14.06 6.60 -16.40
C TYR A 32 -15.45 6.15 -15.93
N THR A 33 -16.47 6.64 -16.63
CA THR A 33 -17.87 6.21 -16.46
C THR A 33 -18.24 5.15 -17.49
N THR A 34 -19.41 4.52 -17.33
CA THR A 34 -19.98 3.55 -18.29
C THR A 34 -20.06 4.10 -19.72
N LYS A 35 -20.24 5.41 -19.88
CA LYS A 35 -20.19 6.09 -21.19
C LYS A 35 -18.84 5.91 -21.90
N TYR A 36 -17.74 5.95 -21.16
CA TYR A 36 -16.39 5.82 -21.72
C TYR A 36 -15.96 4.36 -21.86
N THR A 37 -16.46 3.48 -20.99
CA THR A 37 -16.07 2.07 -20.98
C THR A 37 -16.89 1.23 -21.96
N CYS A 38 -18.07 1.70 -22.38
CA CYS A 38 -19.09 0.93 -23.12
C CYS A 38 -19.61 -0.30 -22.37
N LEU A 39 -19.33 -0.39 -21.07
CA LEU A 39 -19.97 -1.37 -20.21
C LEU A 39 -21.44 -0.98 -20.01
N ASN A 40 -22.32 -1.97 -20.06
CA ASN A 40 -23.75 -1.76 -19.92
C ASN A 40 -24.27 -2.36 -18.59
N PRO A 41 -24.59 -1.52 -17.59
CA PRO A 41 -25.13 -1.99 -16.32
C PRO A 41 -26.41 -2.81 -16.43
N SER A 42 -27.26 -2.57 -17.43
CA SER A 42 -28.51 -3.33 -17.59
C SER A 42 -28.30 -4.75 -18.09
N LYS A 43 -27.10 -5.05 -18.63
CA LYS A 43 -26.73 -6.37 -19.14
C LYS A 43 -25.79 -7.14 -18.20
N ALA A 44 -25.53 -6.59 -17.02
CA ALA A 44 -24.59 -7.17 -16.08
C ALA A 44 -25.28 -7.42 -14.74
N SER A 45 -25.11 -8.63 -14.21
CA SER A 45 -25.54 -9.02 -12.88
C SER A 45 -24.35 -9.60 -12.11
N GLY A 46 -24.37 -9.47 -10.79
CA GLY A 46 -23.26 -9.91 -9.96
C GLY A 46 -23.52 -9.73 -8.47
N PRO A 47 -22.68 -10.35 -7.61
CA PRO A 47 -22.87 -10.35 -6.17
C PRO A 47 -22.90 -8.96 -5.53
N ILE A 48 -22.27 -7.95 -6.17
CA ILE A 48 -22.31 -6.58 -5.68
C ILE A 48 -23.74 -6.02 -5.57
N THR A 49 -24.66 -6.43 -6.45
CA THR A 49 -26.01 -5.83 -6.52
C THR A 49 -26.78 -6.00 -5.21
N SER A 50 -26.64 -7.15 -4.53
CA SER A 50 -27.29 -7.38 -3.23
C SER A 50 -26.69 -6.59 -2.08
N ASN A 51 -25.54 -5.94 -2.29
CA ASN A 51 -24.78 -5.20 -1.28
C ASN A 51 -24.84 -3.67 -1.50
N LEU A 52 -25.40 -3.21 -2.63
CA LEU A 52 -25.51 -1.78 -2.92
C LEU A 52 -26.38 -1.06 -1.87
N ASN A 53 -25.90 0.10 -1.41
CA ASN A 53 -26.58 0.97 -0.46
C ASN A 53 -26.93 0.32 0.89
N LYS A 54 -26.28 -0.81 1.22
CA LYS A 54 -26.39 -1.46 2.54
C LYS A 54 -25.17 -1.12 3.38
N PRO A 55 -25.31 -0.38 4.49
CA PRO A 55 -24.19 -0.08 5.36
C PRO A 55 -23.67 -1.36 6.04
N ILE A 56 -22.35 -1.45 6.20
CA ILE A 56 -21.67 -2.49 6.97
C ILE A 56 -20.99 -1.80 8.15
N ASN A 57 -21.37 -2.18 9.38
CA ASN A 57 -20.71 -1.72 10.61
C ASN A 57 -19.45 -2.57 10.89
N GLY A 58 -18.50 -2.04 11.66
CA GLY A 58 -17.23 -2.72 11.93
C GLY A 58 -16.39 -3.01 10.67
N GLY A 59 -16.48 -2.16 9.66
CA GLY A 59 -15.69 -2.29 8.44
C GLY A 59 -14.19 -2.15 8.70
N ILE A 60 -13.37 -2.82 7.89
CA ILE A 60 -11.90 -2.73 7.96
C ILE A 60 -11.44 -2.06 6.68
N PHE A 61 -10.46 -1.16 6.78
CA PHE A 61 -9.76 -0.69 5.61
C PHE A 61 -8.25 -0.76 5.77
N THR A 62 -7.58 -1.17 4.70
CA THR A 62 -6.11 -1.21 4.58
C THR A 62 -5.69 -0.37 3.39
N LEU A 63 -4.43 -0.47 2.98
CA LEU A 63 -3.94 0.16 1.76
C LEU A 63 -3.26 -0.84 0.84
N TYR A 64 -3.42 -0.63 -0.46
CA TYR A 64 -2.67 -1.33 -1.50
C TYR A 64 -1.63 -0.41 -2.15
N GLY A 65 -0.66 -1.03 -2.82
CA GLY A 65 0.44 -0.35 -3.50
C GLY A 65 0.03 0.50 -4.71
N ILE A 66 1.02 1.05 -5.41
CA ILE A 66 0.80 1.94 -6.55
C ILE A 66 1.07 1.25 -7.89
N GLY A 67 0.35 1.71 -8.92
CA GLY A 67 0.64 1.40 -10.32
C GLY A 67 0.00 0.11 -10.86
N GLY A 68 -0.22 0.09 -12.17
CA GLY A 68 -0.79 -1.05 -12.89
C GLY A 68 -2.30 -0.95 -13.09
N ARG A 69 -2.88 -2.05 -13.59
CA ARG A 69 -4.30 -2.17 -13.89
C ARG A 69 -4.97 -3.04 -12.85
N GLY A 70 -6.07 -2.55 -12.29
CA GLY A 70 -6.86 -3.29 -11.33
C GLY A 70 -7.70 -4.36 -12.00
N ALA A 71 -8.41 -5.15 -11.20
CA ALA A 71 -9.28 -6.22 -11.69
C ALA A 71 -10.40 -5.75 -12.64
N CYS A 72 -10.72 -4.45 -12.66
CA CYS A 72 -11.66 -3.88 -13.62
C CYS A 72 -11.04 -3.50 -14.97
N GLY A 73 -9.72 -3.64 -15.14
CA GLY A 73 -8.96 -3.18 -16.32
C GLY A 73 -8.68 -1.67 -16.32
N LEU A 74 -9.09 -0.95 -15.28
CA LEU A 74 -8.83 0.47 -15.09
C LEU A 74 -7.51 0.67 -14.34
N ASP A 75 -6.86 1.81 -14.55
CA ASP A 75 -5.63 2.16 -13.83
C ASP A 75 -5.95 2.39 -12.35
N ILE A 76 -5.17 1.76 -11.45
CA ILE A 76 -5.49 1.78 -10.01
C ILE A 76 -5.22 3.15 -9.37
N ASP A 77 -4.29 3.91 -9.95
CA ASP A 77 -3.88 5.26 -9.57
C ASP A 77 -4.66 6.37 -10.29
N ALA A 78 -5.69 6.01 -11.08
CA ALA A 78 -6.48 6.96 -11.84
C ALA A 78 -8.01 6.71 -11.66
N PRO A 79 -8.67 7.43 -10.74
CA PRO A 79 -8.18 8.57 -9.98
C PRO A 79 -7.22 8.17 -8.85
N LYS A 80 -6.46 9.16 -8.37
CA LYS A 80 -5.46 9.01 -7.30
C LYS A 80 -6.04 8.40 -6.01
N MET A 81 -7.34 8.59 -5.76
CA MET A 81 -8.08 8.02 -4.65
C MET A 81 -9.10 7.00 -5.16
N SER A 82 -8.93 5.74 -4.78
CA SER A 82 -9.72 4.61 -5.29
C SER A 82 -9.70 3.46 -4.27
N ALA A 83 -10.44 2.39 -4.56
CA ALA A 83 -10.55 1.23 -3.69
C ALA A 83 -10.48 -0.11 -4.44
N ALA A 84 -9.84 -1.08 -3.81
CA ALA A 84 -10.05 -2.50 -4.03
C ALA A 84 -11.06 -3.02 -3.00
N VAL A 85 -11.97 -3.89 -3.42
CA VAL A 85 -12.98 -4.48 -2.52
C VAL A 85 -12.93 -6.01 -2.60
N SER A 86 -13.60 -6.65 -1.64
CA SER A 86 -13.65 -8.10 -1.52
C SER A 86 -13.88 -8.83 -2.85
N GLY A 87 -13.08 -9.85 -3.09
CA GLY A 87 -13.20 -10.69 -4.25
C GLY A 87 -14.53 -11.42 -4.37
N SER A 88 -15.25 -11.65 -3.27
CA SER A 88 -16.58 -12.28 -3.29
C SER A 88 -17.69 -11.35 -3.79
N LEU A 89 -17.42 -10.05 -3.97
CA LEU A 89 -18.34 -9.10 -4.58
C LEU A 89 -18.26 -9.09 -6.11
N PHE A 90 -17.21 -9.70 -6.67
CA PHE A 90 -17.04 -9.88 -8.11
C PHE A 90 -17.80 -11.12 -8.60
N ASN A 91 -18.36 -11.03 -9.79
CA ASN A 91 -18.97 -12.15 -10.50
C ASN A 91 -17.86 -13.02 -11.13
N ASN A 92 -17.71 -14.25 -10.63
CA ASN A 92 -16.72 -15.20 -11.15
C ASN A 92 -16.96 -15.61 -12.61
N ALA A 93 -18.16 -15.40 -13.16
CA ALA A 93 -18.49 -15.65 -14.56
C ALA A 93 -18.27 -14.42 -15.47
N ALA A 94 -17.86 -13.28 -14.92
CA ALA A 94 -17.64 -12.06 -15.70
C ALA A 94 -16.58 -12.27 -16.78
N GLN A 95 -16.83 -11.71 -17.95
CA GLN A 95 -15.96 -11.83 -19.13
C GLN A 95 -15.24 -10.52 -19.40
N TRP A 96 -14.01 -10.59 -19.90
CA TRP A 96 -13.30 -9.43 -20.41
C TRP A 96 -13.86 -9.04 -21.77
N VAL A 97 -14.26 -7.78 -21.93
CA VAL A 97 -14.82 -7.25 -23.18
C VAL A 97 -14.02 -6.06 -23.69
N PRO A 98 -13.97 -5.82 -25.01
CA PRO A 98 -13.37 -4.61 -25.57
C PRO A 98 -14.05 -3.36 -25.00
N SER A 99 -13.26 -2.35 -24.64
CA SER A 99 -13.80 -1.07 -24.18
C SER A 99 -13.82 0.00 -25.27
N CYS A 100 -14.59 1.06 -25.00
CA CYS A 100 -14.58 2.28 -25.82
C CYS A 100 -13.51 3.29 -25.42
N LEU A 101 -12.57 2.93 -24.53
CA LEU A 101 -11.46 3.80 -24.18
C LEU A 101 -10.54 4.04 -25.40
N PRO A 102 -9.87 5.21 -25.50
CA PRO A 102 -8.99 5.52 -26.63
C PRO A 102 -7.89 4.48 -26.87
N ASP A 103 -7.39 3.87 -25.81
CA ASP A 103 -6.34 2.85 -25.87
C ASP A 103 -6.85 1.43 -26.12
N LYS A 104 -8.17 1.26 -26.34
CA LYS A 104 -8.82 -0.01 -26.69
C LYS A 104 -8.52 -1.15 -25.72
N ARG A 105 -8.22 -0.85 -24.45
CA ARG A 105 -8.00 -1.89 -23.44
C ARG A 105 -9.28 -2.71 -23.21
N TYR A 106 -9.11 -3.92 -22.71
CA TYR A 106 -10.23 -4.75 -22.26
C TYR A 106 -10.61 -4.36 -20.84
N LEU A 107 -11.91 -4.44 -20.53
CA LEU A 107 -12.46 -4.21 -19.21
C LEU A 107 -13.30 -5.42 -18.78
N LEU A 108 -13.34 -5.67 -17.48
CA LEU A 108 -14.15 -6.76 -16.94
C LEU A 108 -15.64 -6.36 -16.99
N ASN A 109 -16.45 -7.15 -17.69
CA ASN A 109 -17.90 -6.97 -17.77
C ASN A 109 -18.59 -7.46 -16.49
N ASP A 110 -18.34 -6.75 -15.40
CA ASP A 110 -18.87 -7.01 -14.07
C ASP A 110 -19.55 -5.73 -13.54
N PRO A 111 -20.76 -5.81 -12.95
CA PRO A 111 -21.43 -4.62 -12.40
C PRO A 111 -20.59 -3.82 -11.41
N ILE A 112 -19.66 -4.46 -10.70
CA ILE A 112 -18.78 -3.78 -9.73
C ILE A 112 -17.82 -2.81 -10.43
N CYS A 113 -17.45 -3.10 -11.68
CA CYS A 113 -16.57 -2.29 -12.52
C CYS A 113 -17.31 -1.18 -13.26
N MET A 114 -18.62 -1.01 -13.04
CA MET A 114 -19.48 -0.05 -13.72
C MET A 114 -19.81 1.14 -12.83
N SER A 115 -18.79 1.96 -12.56
CA SER A 115 -18.92 3.23 -11.80
C SER A 115 -19.49 3.06 -10.40
N LYS A 116 -19.17 1.97 -9.72
CA LYS A 116 -19.50 1.77 -8.31
C LYS A 116 -18.47 2.47 -7.43
N CYS A 117 -18.94 2.97 -6.30
CA CYS A 117 -18.11 3.60 -5.28
C CYS A 117 -18.32 2.90 -3.94
N VAL A 118 -17.30 2.95 -3.09
CA VAL A 118 -17.42 2.62 -1.68
C VAL A 118 -17.45 3.91 -0.87
N LYS A 119 -18.32 3.96 0.12
CA LYS A 119 -18.45 5.07 1.07
C LYS A 119 -18.02 4.59 2.45
N ILE A 120 -17.02 5.25 3.03
CA ILE A 120 -16.45 4.92 4.33
C ILE A 120 -16.65 6.12 5.24
N THR A 121 -17.29 5.91 6.38
CA THR A 121 -17.34 6.89 7.47
C THR A 121 -16.46 6.39 8.61
N TYR A 122 -15.47 7.19 9.00
CA TYR A 122 -14.44 6.80 9.95
C TYR A 122 -14.00 7.97 10.81
N LYS A 123 -13.82 7.75 12.12
CA LYS A 123 -13.16 8.71 13.01
C LYS A 123 -11.73 8.23 13.26
N CYS A 124 -10.76 8.94 12.66
CA CYS A 124 -9.34 8.67 12.86
C CYS A 124 -8.91 8.84 14.31
N VAL A 125 -7.81 8.16 14.67
CA VAL A 125 -7.22 8.27 15.99
C VAL A 125 -6.74 9.70 16.21
N GLY A 126 -7.15 10.32 17.31
CA GLY A 126 -6.83 11.72 17.63
C GLY A 126 -7.60 12.77 16.81
N CYS A 127 -8.53 12.37 15.94
CA CYS A 127 -9.37 13.32 15.21
C CYS A 127 -10.58 13.77 16.04
N SER A 128 -10.90 15.05 16.00
CA SER A 128 -12.04 15.63 16.72
C SER A 128 -13.40 15.23 16.12
N ALA A 129 -13.43 14.95 14.82
CA ALA A 129 -14.64 14.61 14.08
C ALA A 129 -14.44 13.38 13.17
N ALA A 130 -15.55 12.69 12.87
CA ALA A 130 -15.57 11.65 11.86
C ALA A 130 -15.50 12.26 10.45
N LYS A 131 -14.83 11.54 9.54
CA LYS A 131 -14.72 11.86 8.12
C LYS A 131 -15.53 10.86 7.30
N THR A 132 -15.99 11.29 6.13
CA THR A 132 -16.67 10.46 5.14
C THR A 132 -15.94 10.55 3.82
N LEU A 133 -15.42 9.42 3.32
CA LEU A 133 -14.78 9.31 2.02
C LEU A 133 -15.66 8.46 1.09
N THR A 134 -15.94 8.96 -0.11
CA THR A 134 -16.52 8.16 -1.19
C THR A 134 -15.53 8.07 -2.34
N VAL A 135 -15.10 6.87 -2.69
CA VAL A 135 -14.10 6.62 -3.74
C VAL A 135 -14.56 5.54 -4.72
N PRO A 136 -14.16 5.60 -6.00
CA PRO A 136 -14.51 4.60 -6.98
C PRO A 136 -13.83 3.26 -6.70
N ILE A 137 -14.54 2.19 -7.02
CA ILE A 137 -14.01 0.82 -7.02
C ILE A 137 -13.40 0.55 -8.39
N ASN A 138 -12.10 0.26 -8.44
CA ASN A 138 -11.40 -0.08 -9.68
C ASN A 138 -10.53 -1.34 -9.56
N ASN A 139 -10.46 -1.95 -8.37
CA ASN A 139 -9.63 -3.11 -8.12
C ASN A 139 -10.34 -4.17 -7.25
N LYS A 140 -9.73 -5.36 -7.17
CA LYS A 140 -10.16 -6.51 -6.36
C LYS A 140 -9.12 -6.79 -5.29
N CYS A 141 -9.58 -7.08 -4.08
CA CYS A 141 -8.79 -7.69 -3.02
C CYS A 141 -9.30 -9.12 -2.81
N PRO A 142 -8.66 -10.14 -3.44
CA PRO A 142 -9.14 -11.52 -3.41
C PRO A 142 -9.27 -12.12 -2.01
N GLU A 143 -8.40 -11.73 -1.09
CA GLU A 143 -8.30 -12.19 0.29
C GLU A 143 -9.20 -11.42 1.26
N CYS A 144 -9.71 -10.26 0.86
CA CYS A 144 -10.54 -9.42 1.71
C CYS A 144 -11.93 -10.03 1.92
N ALA A 145 -12.40 -10.03 3.17
CA ALA A 145 -13.80 -10.27 3.50
C ALA A 145 -14.71 -9.14 2.97
N THR A 146 -16.03 -9.35 2.88
CA THR A 146 -16.98 -8.36 2.34
C THR A 146 -17.02 -7.04 3.10
N ASN A 147 -16.62 -7.02 4.37
CA ASN A 147 -16.50 -5.82 5.19
C ASN A 147 -15.11 -5.15 5.10
N HIS A 148 -14.23 -5.62 4.22
CA HIS A 148 -12.86 -5.12 4.08
C HIS A 148 -12.64 -4.43 2.73
N VAL A 149 -12.08 -3.22 2.79
CA VAL A 149 -11.71 -2.37 1.65
C VAL A 149 -10.22 -2.10 1.66
N ASP A 150 -9.54 -2.30 0.55
CA ASP A 150 -8.14 -1.90 0.39
C ASP A 150 -8.10 -0.55 -0.35
N LEU A 151 -7.58 0.50 0.27
CA LEU A 151 -7.61 1.85 -0.30
C LEU A 151 -6.31 2.17 -1.04
N SER A 152 -6.39 3.07 -2.03
CA SER A 152 -5.15 3.68 -2.51
C SER A 152 -4.48 4.48 -1.39
N ILE A 153 -3.17 4.67 -1.47
CA ILE A 153 -2.39 5.37 -0.44
C ILE A 153 -2.98 6.74 -0.10
N ASP A 154 -3.44 7.50 -1.10
CA ASP A 154 -4.01 8.83 -0.87
C ASP A 154 -5.40 8.78 -0.23
N ALA A 155 -6.23 7.81 -0.61
CA ALA A 155 -7.53 7.58 0.02
C ALA A 155 -7.35 7.18 1.49
N PHE A 156 -6.39 6.28 1.76
CA PHE A 156 -6.02 5.88 3.12
C PHE A 156 -5.55 7.06 3.96
N LYS A 157 -4.58 7.83 3.48
CA LYS A 157 -4.02 9.01 4.20
C LYS A 157 -5.05 10.09 4.45
N TRP A 158 -6.06 10.23 3.59
CA TRP A 158 -7.13 11.19 3.82
C TRP A 158 -7.99 10.81 5.04
N LEU A 159 -8.32 9.51 5.16
CA LEU A 159 -9.06 8.96 6.29
C LEU A 159 -8.22 8.90 7.58
N GLU A 160 -6.99 8.39 7.48
CA GLU A 160 -6.05 8.20 8.60
C GLU A 160 -4.74 8.97 8.35
N PRO A 161 -4.73 10.30 8.55
CA PRO A 161 -3.58 11.15 8.22
C PRO A 161 -2.38 10.93 9.12
N GLN A 162 -2.57 10.33 10.31
CA GLN A 162 -1.47 9.97 11.21
C GLN A 162 -0.75 8.69 10.76
N GLY A 163 -1.30 7.97 9.78
CA GLY A 163 -0.75 6.72 9.25
C GLY A 163 -1.14 5.47 10.04
N GLY A 164 -0.72 4.32 9.52
CA GLY A 164 -1.01 2.98 10.03
C GLY A 164 -1.07 1.95 8.91
N THR A 165 -1.10 0.65 9.22
CA THR A 165 -1.27 -0.43 8.23
C THR A 165 -2.68 -0.98 8.11
N VAL A 166 -3.50 -0.74 9.12
CA VAL A 166 -4.91 -1.12 9.14
C VAL A 166 -5.67 0.01 9.82
N GLY A 167 -6.51 0.69 9.05
CA GLY A 167 -7.63 1.42 9.62
C GLY A 167 -8.68 0.42 10.03
N ILE A 168 -8.58 -0.12 11.25
CA ILE A 168 -9.71 -0.83 11.85
C ILE A 168 -10.72 0.26 12.18
N ALA A 169 -11.83 0.36 11.45
CA ALA A 169 -12.95 1.18 11.87
C ALA A 169 -13.57 0.48 13.08
N LYS A 170 -13.03 0.73 14.26
CA LYS A 170 -13.64 0.29 15.51
C LYS A 170 -15.01 0.96 15.57
N ASP A 171 -16.05 0.14 15.74
CA ASP A 171 -17.40 0.62 15.97
C ASP A 171 -17.36 1.74 17.01
N TYR A 172 -17.96 2.88 16.66
CA TYR A 172 -18.18 3.94 17.62
C TYR A 172 -19.19 3.39 18.64
N PRO A 173 -18.84 3.25 19.94
CA PRO A 173 -19.83 2.92 20.94
C PRO A 173 -20.87 4.04 20.93
N LYS A 174 -22.15 3.67 20.82
CA LYS A 174 -23.28 4.64 20.84
C LYS A 174 -23.45 5.33 22.18
N ASP A 175 -22.76 4.88 23.23
CA ASP A 175 -22.84 5.45 24.56
C ASP A 175 -21.42 5.77 25.04
N CYS A 176 -21.15 7.05 25.29
CA CYS A 176 -20.00 7.46 26.09
C CYS A 176 -20.25 7.06 27.55
N PRO A 177 -19.39 6.27 28.20
CA PRO A 177 -19.28 6.32 29.65
C PRO A 177 -18.32 7.46 30.03
N GLU A 178 -18.69 8.26 31.02
CA GLU A 178 -17.78 9.21 31.68
C GLU A 178 -16.47 8.52 32.09
N LEU A 179 -15.37 9.28 31.95
CA LEU A 179 -14.04 8.88 32.42
C LEU A 179 -14.08 8.54 33.93
N PRO A 180 -13.69 7.32 34.35
CA PRO A 180 -13.37 7.07 35.74
C PRO A 180 -11.94 7.53 36.04
N LYS A 181 -11.79 8.24 37.16
CA LYS A 181 -10.53 8.74 37.72
C LYS A 181 -9.56 7.58 38.07
N GLU A 182 -8.27 7.74 37.79
CA GLU A 182 -7.19 6.86 38.29
C GLU A 182 -6.91 7.05 39.80
N PRO A 183 -6.15 6.18 40.49
CA PRO A 183 -6.11 4.71 40.41
C PRO A 183 -6.11 4.05 41.83
N LYS A 184 -6.39 2.75 41.92
CA LYS A 184 -5.95 1.93 43.08
C LYS A 184 -5.24 0.66 42.62
N LYS A 185 -4.01 0.47 43.13
CA LYS A 185 -3.08 -0.67 42.94
C LYS A 185 -3.53 -1.90 43.79
N PRO A 186 -2.94 -3.10 43.62
CA PRO A 186 -3.52 -4.24 42.93
C PRO A 186 -3.81 -5.44 43.86
N LYS A 187 -4.57 -6.44 43.40
CA LYS A 187 -4.52 -7.79 43.96
C LYS A 187 -4.42 -8.83 42.83
N ASN A 188 -3.38 -9.66 42.92
CA ASN A 188 -3.11 -10.83 42.09
C ASN A 188 -4.30 -11.80 42.06
N PRO A 189 -4.50 -12.53 40.95
CA PRO A 189 -4.62 -13.98 41.11
C PRO A 189 -3.83 -14.83 40.10
N LYS A 190 -3.50 -16.02 40.62
CA LYS A 190 -2.85 -17.21 40.05
C LYS A 190 -3.10 -17.51 38.57
N LEU A 191 -2.01 -17.90 37.91
CA LEU A 191 -1.93 -18.54 36.61
C LEU A 191 -2.25 -20.06 36.70
N PRO A 192 -3.04 -20.66 35.81
CA PRO A 192 -3.03 -22.10 35.57
C PRO A 192 -1.98 -22.50 34.52
N SER A 193 -1.45 -23.69 34.74
CA SER A 193 -0.37 -24.39 34.05
C SER A 193 -0.66 -24.74 32.58
N ASN A 194 0.37 -24.54 31.75
CA ASN A 194 0.53 -25.07 30.40
C ASN A 194 0.61 -26.62 30.39
N PRO A 195 0.35 -27.24 29.22
CA PRO A 195 1.31 -28.22 28.72
C PRO A 195 1.88 -27.82 27.36
N LYS A 196 3.22 -27.97 27.28
CA LYS A 196 4.10 -27.77 26.13
C LYS A 196 3.83 -28.78 25.02
N LYS A 197 4.01 -28.35 23.77
CA LYS A 197 4.83 -29.07 22.78
C LYS A 197 5.79 -28.10 22.08
N PRO A 198 6.97 -28.58 21.65
CA PRO A 198 8.17 -27.76 21.51
C PRO A 198 8.19 -26.93 20.23
N ASN A 199 8.50 -25.65 20.37
CA ASN A 199 9.01 -24.86 19.25
C ASN A 199 10.43 -25.35 18.92
N PRO A 200 10.77 -25.49 17.62
CA PRO A 200 12.15 -25.74 17.20
C PRO A 200 13.05 -24.52 17.53
N PRO A 201 14.38 -24.71 17.55
CA PRO A 201 15.31 -23.78 18.18
C PRO A 201 15.27 -22.38 17.57
N ILE A 202 15.26 -21.36 18.44
CA ILE A 202 15.46 -19.95 18.09
C ILE A 202 16.92 -19.79 17.65
N ASN A 203 17.19 -19.99 16.37
CA ASN A 203 18.47 -19.63 15.77
C ASN A 203 18.36 -18.22 15.14
N ASN A 204 19.14 -17.29 15.71
CA ASN A 204 19.61 -16.01 15.16
C ASN A 204 18.65 -15.26 14.19
N ARG A 205 17.52 -14.74 14.70
CA ARG A 205 16.49 -14.05 13.87
C ARG A 205 16.89 -12.68 13.31
N ASN A 206 18.04 -12.13 13.68
CA ASN A 206 18.40 -10.74 13.34
C ASN A 206 19.10 -10.59 11.98
N ASN A 207 19.48 -11.69 11.33
CA ASN A 207 20.05 -11.66 10.00
C ASN A 207 19.39 -12.72 9.12
N LYS A 208 18.85 -12.32 7.97
CA LYS A 208 18.24 -13.22 6.99
C LYS A 208 18.80 -12.93 5.60
N VAL A 209 19.19 -14.00 4.90
CA VAL A 209 19.62 -13.93 3.50
C VAL A 209 18.67 -14.79 2.69
N VAL A 210 18.07 -14.20 1.65
CA VAL A 210 17.20 -14.90 0.71
C VAL A 210 17.97 -15.08 -0.59
N LYS A 211 18.09 -16.33 -1.03
CA LYS A 211 18.77 -16.66 -2.29
C LYS A 211 17.90 -16.26 -3.47
N ALA A 212 18.52 -15.73 -4.51
CA ALA A 212 17.86 -15.53 -5.79
C ALA A 212 17.41 -16.88 -6.36
N LYS A 213 16.21 -16.92 -6.97
CA LYS A 213 15.71 -18.10 -7.69
C LYS A 213 16.44 -18.31 -9.03
N TYR A 214 16.89 -17.21 -9.65
CA TYR A 214 17.53 -17.18 -10.96
C TYR A 214 18.96 -16.67 -10.84
N THR A 215 19.88 -17.29 -11.57
CA THR A 215 21.30 -16.93 -11.67
C THR A 215 21.58 -16.20 -12.99
N GLU A 216 22.74 -15.55 -13.13
CA GLU A 216 23.15 -14.93 -14.40
C GLU A 216 23.05 -15.92 -15.60
N LYS A 217 23.39 -17.20 -15.37
CA LYS A 217 23.31 -18.26 -16.38
C LYS A 217 21.88 -18.52 -16.87
N ASP A 218 20.88 -18.30 -16.02
CA ASP A 218 19.46 -18.56 -16.34
C ASP A 218 18.82 -17.42 -17.15
N THR A 219 19.50 -16.27 -17.25
CA THR A 219 18.88 -15.02 -17.70
C THR A 219 19.32 -14.58 -19.09
N CYS A 220 20.33 -15.25 -19.68
CA CYS A 220 20.98 -14.84 -20.92
C CYS A 220 21.50 -13.39 -20.91
N LEU A 221 21.60 -12.77 -19.72
CA LEU A 221 22.05 -11.40 -19.52
C LEU A 221 23.57 -11.37 -19.32
N SER A 222 24.20 -10.25 -19.70
CA SER A 222 25.65 -10.09 -19.62
C SER A 222 26.01 -8.75 -18.99
N GLU A 223 26.70 -8.77 -17.83
CA GLU A 223 27.14 -7.55 -17.11
C GLU A 223 27.99 -6.62 -18.00
N SER A 224 28.76 -7.19 -18.94
CA SER A 224 29.63 -6.43 -19.84
C SER A 224 28.85 -5.66 -20.91
N LYS A 225 27.60 -6.04 -21.19
CA LYS A 225 26.72 -5.39 -22.17
C LYS A 225 25.68 -4.49 -21.53
N ALA A 226 25.73 -4.33 -20.21
CA ALA A 226 24.68 -3.68 -19.43
C ALA A 226 25.13 -2.30 -18.93
N SER A 227 24.28 -1.29 -19.14
CA SER A 227 24.47 0.08 -18.67
C SER A 227 23.40 0.43 -17.64
N GLY A 228 23.79 1.12 -16.57
CA GLY A 228 22.85 1.48 -15.50
C GLY A 228 23.54 2.13 -14.29
N PRO A 229 22.78 2.91 -13.48
CA PRO A 229 23.34 3.71 -12.39
C PRO A 229 23.75 2.90 -11.16
N ILE A 230 23.42 1.60 -11.09
CA ILE A 230 23.74 0.78 -9.91
C ILE A 230 25.24 0.60 -9.70
N LYS A 231 26.06 0.63 -10.78
CA LYS A 231 27.52 0.44 -10.70
C LYS A 231 28.18 1.44 -9.74
N SER A 232 27.72 2.69 -9.70
CA SER A 232 28.30 3.71 -8.81
C SER A 232 27.93 3.53 -7.33
N ASN A 233 26.91 2.73 -7.02
CA ASN A 233 26.37 2.49 -5.68
C ASN A 233 26.60 1.05 -5.17
N LEU A 234 27.20 0.18 -5.99
CA LEU A 234 27.50 -1.19 -5.59
C LEU A 234 28.52 -1.22 -4.44
N ASN A 235 28.24 -2.04 -3.43
CA ASN A 235 29.01 -2.23 -2.20
C ASN A 235 29.18 -0.95 -1.36
N LYS A 236 28.37 0.08 -1.61
CA LYS A 236 28.38 1.32 -0.82
C LYS A 236 27.15 1.38 0.08
N PRO A 237 27.32 1.45 1.41
CA PRO A 237 26.19 1.70 2.29
C PRO A 237 25.69 3.13 2.10
N ILE A 238 24.37 3.27 1.94
CA ILE A 238 23.68 4.56 1.82
C ILE A 238 22.55 4.62 2.85
N ASN A 239 22.33 5.81 3.42
CA ASN A 239 21.13 6.05 4.23
C ASN A 239 19.93 6.23 3.30
N GLY A 240 18.86 5.50 3.57
CA GLY A 240 17.69 5.46 2.72
C GLY A 240 16.40 5.11 3.46
N LYS A 241 15.38 4.86 2.65
CA LYS A 241 14.07 4.43 3.09
C LYS A 241 13.65 3.18 2.33
N PHE A 242 12.72 2.43 2.88
CA PHE A 242 12.04 1.38 2.15
C PHE A 242 10.53 1.43 2.35
N THR A 243 9.81 1.00 1.32
CA THR A 243 8.36 0.85 1.29
C THR A 243 8.02 -0.60 0.97
N PHE A 244 6.75 -0.89 0.72
CA PHE A 244 6.37 -2.15 0.11
C PHE A 244 5.42 -1.96 -1.08
N TYR A 245 5.47 -2.92 -2.00
CA TYR A 245 4.56 -3.03 -3.13
C TYR A 245 3.55 -4.17 -2.91
N GLY A 246 2.42 -4.12 -3.62
CA GLY A 246 1.36 -5.13 -3.54
C GLY A 246 1.73 -6.46 -4.20
N THR A 247 0.82 -7.43 -4.20
CA THR A 247 1.06 -8.74 -4.80
C THR A 247 0.78 -8.75 -6.31
N GLY A 248 1.50 -9.60 -7.04
CA GLY A 248 1.15 -10.02 -8.40
C GLY A 248 1.80 -9.26 -9.56
N GLY A 249 2.08 -10.01 -10.64
CA GLY A 249 2.54 -9.52 -11.95
C GLY A 249 4.01 -9.86 -12.26
N ARG A 250 4.48 -9.49 -13.45
CA ARG A 250 5.85 -9.73 -13.92
C ARG A 250 6.67 -8.47 -13.83
N GLY A 251 7.78 -8.51 -13.11
CA GLY A 251 8.68 -7.38 -12.93
C GLY A 251 9.46 -7.04 -14.21
N ALA A 252 10.04 -5.84 -14.25
CA ALA A 252 10.89 -5.32 -15.32
C ALA A 252 12.15 -6.17 -15.56
N CYS A 253 12.60 -6.93 -14.55
CA CYS A 253 13.67 -7.90 -14.71
C CYS A 253 13.19 -9.26 -15.24
N GLY A 254 11.91 -9.39 -15.61
CA GLY A 254 11.34 -10.57 -16.23
C GLY A 254 10.94 -11.69 -15.28
N TYR A 255 11.08 -11.48 -13.96
CA TYR A 255 10.70 -12.44 -12.92
C TYR A 255 9.31 -12.13 -12.35
N ASP A 256 8.65 -13.15 -11.81
CA ASP A 256 7.40 -12.95 -11.07
C ASP A 256 7.69 -12.13 -9.80
N MET A 257 6.89 -11.09 -9.57
CA MET A 257 7.13 -10.15 -8.46
C MET A 257 7.02 -10.83 -7.10
N ASP A 258 6.14 -11.83 -6.99
CA ASP A 258 5.93 -12.60 -5.76
C ASP A 258 7.00 -13.68 -5.51
N GLU A 259 7.98 -13.83 -6.42
CA GLU A 259 9.02 -14.85 -6.31
C GLU A 259 10.47 -14.32 -6.41
N PRO A 260 11.35 -14.65 -5.45
CA PRO A 260 10.99 -15.23 -4.15
C PRO A 260 10.13 -14.24 -3.34
N LYS A 261 9.33 -14.76 -2.40
CA LYS A 261 8.46 -13.98 -1.49
C LYS A 261 9.13 -12.78 -0.81
N PHE A 262 10.45 -12.75 -0.80
CA PHE A 262 11.28 -11.66 -0.33
C PHE A 262 12.07 -11.07 -1.50
N SER A 263 11.63 -9.95 -2.04
CA SER A 263 12.26 -9.31 -3.20
C SER A 263 12.12 -7.79 -3.16
N SER A 264 12.87 -7.09 -4.02
CA SER A 264 12.95 -5.63 -3.99
C SER A 264 12.95 -4.95 -5.37
N PHE A 265 12.56 -3.66 -5.41
CA PHE A 265 12.49 -2.82 -6.61
C PHE A 265 13.45 -1.61 -6.58
N MET A 266 13.99 -1.18 -7.74
CA MET A 266 14.85 0.04 -7.88
C MET A 266 14.93 0.65 -9.32
N TYR A 267 15.31 1.94 -9.48
CA TYR A 267 15.19 2.90 -10.62
C TYR A 267 15.49 2.55 -12.14
N LEU A 268 15.07 3.47 -13.06
CA LEU A 268 14.64 3.46 -14.51
C LEU A 268 15.66 3.41 -15.70
N ILE A 269 15.17 2.97 -16.89
CA ILE A 269 14.93 3.71 -18.19
C ILE A 269 13.73 3.04 -18.95
N LYS A 270 12.88 3.83 -19.64
CA LYS A 270 11.76 3.38 -20.51
C LYS A 270 12.26 2.57 -21.73
N ASP A 271 12.01 1.26 -21.77
CA ASP A 271 11.94 0.52 -23.04
C ASP A 271 10.94 -0.65 -22.97
N LYS A 272 10.21 -0.89 -24.05
CA LYS A 272 8.99 -1.71 -24.12
C LYS A 272 9.22 -3.19 -24.49
N ARG A 273 10.35 -3.81 -24.10
CA ARG A 273 10.62 -5.22 -24.45
C ARG A 273 11.14 -6.08 -23.29
N TYR A 274 10.75 -7.36 -23.37
CA TYR A 274 11.06 -8.51 -22.53
C TYR A 274 12.47 -8.48 -21.91
N VAL A 275 12.53 -8.56 -20.57
CA VAL A 275 13.75 -8.56 -19.73
C VAL A 275 14.69 -7.40 -20.01
N LEU A 276 14.67 -6.36 -19.16
CA LEU A 276 15.60 -5.25 -19.32
C LEU A 276 17.05 -5.74 -19.16
N ASN A 277 17.90 -5.50 -20.17
CA ASN A 277 19.34 -5.76 -20.11
C ASN A 277 20.06 -4.71 -19.23
N ASP A 278 19.68 -4.64 -17.97
CA ASP A 278 20.20 -3.69 -16.98
C ASP A 278 20.98 -4.42 -15.89
N PRO A 279 22.14 -3.89 -15.45
CA PRO A 279 22.95 -4.56 -14.44
C PRO A 279 22.21 -4.87 -13.14
N ILE A 280 21.13 -4.14 -12.82
CA ILE A 280 20.31 -4.41 -11.63
C ILE A 280 19.53 -5.72 -11.70
N CYS A 281 19.16 -6.14 -12.91
CA CYS A 281 18.41 -7.37 -13.13
C CYS A 281 19.30 -8.63 -13.16
N MET A 282 20.62 -8.46 -12.94
CA MET A 282 21.66 -9.48 -13.08
C MET A 282 22.28 -9.82 -11.72
N SER A 283 21.69 -10.78 -11.00
CA SER A 283 22.21 -11.29 -9.71
C SER A 283 22.63 -10.16 -8.75
N LYS A 284 21.79 -9.14 -8.61
CA LYS A 284 21.96 -8.08 -7.61
C LYS A 284 21.00 -8.29 -6.47
N CYS A 285 21.53 -8.08 -5.28
CA CYS A 285 20.80 -8.15 -4.03
C CYS A 285 20.86 -6.79 -3.36
N VAL A 286 19.88 -6.50 -2.53
CA VAL A 286 19.93 -5.39 -1.60
C VAL A 286 20.01 -5.93 -0.18
N LYS A 287 21.03 -5.47 0.54
CA LYS A 287 21.18 -5.69 1.98
C LYS A 287 20.65 -4.46 2.70
N ILE A 288 19.65 -4.65 3.52
CA ILE A 288 19.01 -3.60 4.33
C ILE A 288 19.31 -3.91 5.79
N THR A 289 19.86 -2.95 6.51
CA THR A 289 19.94 -2.96 7.97
C THR A 289 19.04 -1.88 8.51
N TYR A 290 18.14 -2.24 9.41
CA TYR A 290 17.12 -1.34 9.92
C TYR A 290 16.74 -1.66 11.36
N LYS A 291 16.60 -0.61 12.18
CA LYS A 291 16.08 -0.70 13.54
C LYS A 291 14.63 -0.19 13.53
N CYS A 292 13.69 -1.12 13.60
CA CYS A 292 12.26 -0.79 13.66
C CYS A 292 11.91 0.09 14.87
N VAL A 293 10.83 0.87 14.73
CA VAL A 293 10.37 1.76 15.79
C VAL A 293 9.95 0.94 17.01
N GLY A 294 10.55 1.23 18.17
CA GLY A 294 10.32 0.48 19.40
C GLY A 294 11.08 -0.85 19.52
N CYS A 295 11.91 -1.20 18.54
CA CYS A 295 12.77 -2.37 18.62
C CYS A 295 14.09 -2.08 19.35
N SER A 296 14.54 -3.00 20.20
CA SER A 296 15.81 -2.89 20.91
C SER A 296 17.03 -3.14 20.01
N THR A 297 16.88 -3.99 18.99
CA THR A 297 17.96 -4.40 18.09
C THR A 297 17.63 -4.11 16.62
N ALA A 298 18.65 -3.76 15.85
CA ALA A 298 18.54 -3.71 14.39
C ALA A 298 18.44 -5.12 13.81
N LYS A 299 17.73 -5.24 12.68
CA LYS A 299 17.68 -6.44 11.85
C LYS A 299 18.40 -6.18 10.53
N THR A 300 18.86 -7.24 9.90
CA THR A 300 19.44 -7.21 8.56
C THR A 300 18.74 -8.23 7.66
N LEU A 301 18.36 -7.79 6.47
CA LEU A 301 17.76 -8.63 5.44
C LEU A 301 18.50 -8.42 4.13
N THR A 302 18.89 -9.50 3.48
CA THR A 302 19.44 -9.50 2.11
C THR A 302 18.45 -10.18 1.18
N VAL A 303 17.99 -9.48 0.15
CA VAL A 303 17.00 -9.98 -0.82
C VAL A 303 17.41 -9.70 -2.25
N PRO A 304 17.05 -10.58 -3.20
CA PRO A 304 17.27 -10.34 -4.62
C PRO A 304 16.42 -9.17 -5.13
N ILE A 305 16.98 -8.42 -6.07
CA ILE A 305 16.26 -7.39 -6.81
C ILE A 305 15.61 -8.07 -8.02
N ASN A 306 14.28 -8.10 -8.07
CA ASN A 306 13.52 -8.79 -9.13
C ASN A 306 12.68 -7.83 -9.99
N ASN A 307 12.63 -6.55 -9.63
CA ASN A 307 11.91 -5.54 -10.38
C ASN A 307 12.58 -4.17 -10.30
N LYS A 308 12.05 -3.23 -11.07
CA LYS A 308 12.38 -1.82 -11.02
C LYS A 308 11.23 -1.00 -10.43
N CYS A 309 11.58 0.04 -9.67
CA CYS A 309 10.64 1.03 -9.14
C CYS A 309 10.94 2.37 -9.82
N PRO A 310 10.18 2.75 -10.86
CA PRO A 310 10.45 3.97 -11.62
C PRO A 310 10.42 5.27 -10.82
N GLU A 311 9.61 5.29 -9.78
CA GLU A 311 9.37 6.43 -8.89
C GLU A 311 10.33 6.46 -7.69
N CYS A 312 11.12 5.41 -7.47
CA CYS A 312 12.05 5.34 -6.35
C CYS A 312 13.37 6.04 -6.67
N ALA A 313 13.84 6.86 -5.74
CA ALA A 313 15.22 7.35 -5.76
C ALA A 313 16.22 6.20 -5.48
N THR A 314 17.52 6.41 -5.76
CA THR A 314 18.57 5.40 -5.53
C THR A 314 18.65 4.90 -4.08
N ASN A 315 18.23 5.72 -3.11
CA ASN A 315 18.17 5.37 -1.69
C ASN A 315 16.76 4.98 -1.22
N HIS A 316 15.88 4.60 -2.15
CA HIS A 316 14.54 4.10 -1.86
C HIS A 316 14.38 2.71 -2.49
N VAL A 317 14.10 1.73 -1.64
CA VAL A 317 13.85 0.35 -2.04
C VAL A 317 12.40 -0.01 -1.78
N ASP A 318 11.70 -0.56 -2.77
CA ASP A 318 10.36 -1.10 -2.54
C ASP A 318 10.45 -2.60 -2.26
N LEU A 319 9.91 -3.07 -1.15
CA LEU A 319 10.02 -4.47 -0.71
C LEU A 319 8.72 -5.24 -0.96
N SER A 320 8.83 -6.55 -1.16
CA SER A 320 7.67 -7.44 -1.02
C SER A 320 7.08 -7.30 0.38
N ILE A 321 5.78 -7.49 0.54
CA ILE A 321 5.09 -7.43 1.85
C ILE A 321 5.79 -8.31 2.90
N ASP A 322 6.21 -9.53 2.57
CA ASP A 322 6.90 -10.42 3.52
C ASP A 322 8.28 -9.88 3.95
N ALA A 323 9.05 -9.29 3.02
CA ALA A 323 10.32 -8.63 3.33
C ALA A 323 10.13 -7.36 4.18
N PHE A 324 9.08 -6.60 3.92
CA PHE A 324 8.73 -5.44 4.74
C PHE A 324 8.33 -5.87 6.16
N ASN A 325 7.46 -6.88 6.27
CA ASN A 325 7.00 -7.42 7.56
C ASN A 325 8.12 -8.09 8.37
N TYR A 326 9.20 -8.55 7.74
CA TYR A 326 10.38 -9.01 8.47
C TYR A 326 10.97 -7.90 9.35
N PHE A 327 11.03 -6.68 8.83
CA PHE A 327 11.47 -5.50 9.56
C PHE A 327 10.41 -4.98 10.51
N GLU A 328 9.21 -4.78 9.97
CA GLU A 328 8.05 -4.16 10.62
C GLU A 328 6.90 -5.18 10.77
N PRO A 329 7.01 -6.16 11.69
CA PRO A 329 6.02 -7.25 11.82
C PRO A 329 4.64 -6.79 12.34
N LYS A 330 4.54 -5.55 12.80
CA LYS A 330 3.27 -4.87 13.14
C LYS A 330 2.81 -3.93 12.03
N GLY A 331 3.45 -3.99 10.86
CA GLY A 331 3.15 -3.18 9.69
C GLY A 331 3.84 -1.81 9.62
N GLY A 332 4.52 -1.36 10.68
CA GLY A 332 5.15 -0.05 10.71
C GLY A 332 4.11 1.09 10.65
N ILE A 333 4.47 2.26 11.18
CA ILE A 333 3.49 3.34 11.41
C ILE A 333 3.07 4.02 10.08
N VAL A 334 3.71 3.72 8.94
CA VAL A 334 3.55 4.57 7.73
C VAL A 334 3.65 3.86 6.38
N GLY A 335 3.83 2.54 6.30
CA GLY A 335 4.20 1.86 5.04
C GLY A 335 5.49 2.37 4.39
N VAL A 336 6.24 3.21 5.13
CA VAL A 336 7.51 3.82 4.76
C VAL A 336 8.40 3.74 6.01
N ALA A 337 9.49 3.00 5.93
CA ALA A 337 10.53 2.98 6.95
C ALA A 337 11.69 3.88 6.52
N LYS A 338 12.13 4.79 7.37
CA LYS A 338 13.22 5.74 7.12
C LYS A 338 14.46 5.36 7.93
N ASP A 339 15.60 5.97 7.62
CA ASP A 339 16.87 5.78 8.35
C ASP A 339 17.40 4.34 8.28
N ALA A 340 17.12 3.65 7.17
CA ALA A 340 17.67 2.33 6.90
C ALA A 340 19.06 2.49 6.26
N THR A 341 19.97 1.58 6.60
CA THR A 341 21.23 1.42 5.85
C THR A 341 20.99 0.44 4.72
N ILE A 342 21.09 0.91 3.48
CA ILE A 342 20.87 0.14 2.25
C ILE A 342 22.23 -0.09 1.60
N THR A 343 22.51 -1.31 1.15
CA THR A 343 23.73 -1.64 0.42
C THR A 343 23.37 -2.57 -0.74
N TYR A 344 23.61 -2.11 -1.96
CA TYR A 344 23.48 -2.96 -3.14
C TYR A 344 24.71 -3.85 -3.25
N ILE A 345 24.51 -5.15 -3.39
CA ILE A 345 25.59 -6.14 -3.46
C ILE A 345 25.34 -7.10 -4.61
N LYS A 346 26.35 -7.87 -4.97
CA LYS A 346 26.12 -9.08 -5.78
C LYS A 346 25.43 -10.13 -4.89
N CYS A 347 24.38 -10.75 -5.44
CA CYS A 347 24.01 -12.08 -5.03
C CYS A 347 25.09 -13.05 -5.56
#